data_AF-A0ABD6RTE7-F1
#
_entry.id   AF-A0ABD6RTE7-F1
#
_cell.length_a   1.000
_cell.length_b   1.000
_cell.length_c   1.000
_cell.angle_alpha   90.00
_cell.angle_beta   90.00
_cell.angle_gamma   90.00
#
_symmetry.space_group_name_H-M   'P 1'
#
loop_
_entity.id
_entity.type
_entity.pdbx_description
1 polymer ?
#
loop_
_entity_poly.entity_id
_entity_poly.type
_entity_poly.pdbx_seq_one_letter_code
_entity_poly.pdbx_strand_id
1 'polypeptide(L)'
;MKLSRQEKAFVQTMMAEYGFDAETAQQLLTIKQGIDKKFPTSSQEFRDYIFLRVVGAANYNDFRWKETAGGLGQYFYKEFVSDPQTGQKWITLKPIVEIYQELGLKEEKAKELYYNLRLQHEMAGGKSDNIDQIKKYDKKNGTNHYDSYKSTYEEIYGDTGNFDQFWDSKLKAYSNNGAGHADFTHQSITMATHLNPNQVQLADVYGGRERVKDLSGWEGDTTFNANDMKPSIGEDDYKADLDSVNLIGRMQKGQSYDQAISSYYADLQKDSTQREREFLKNKDWKQVRSTIYASILPLEVMEKGEDAIKEYIESNYPEVSTFLNRLEAVAD
;
A
#
# COMPACT_ATOMS: atom_id res chain seq x y z
N MET A 1 26.72 -6.96 10.20
CA MET A 1 26.56 -7.84 9.03
C MET A 1 26.74 -6.99 7.78
N LYS A 2 27.51 -7.41 6.76
CA LYS A 2 27.73 -6.61 5.55
C LYS A 2 26.59 -6.87 4.57
N LEU A 3 25.72 -5.90 4.36
CA LEU A 3 24.62 -6.00 3.40
C LEU A 3 25.15 -6.25 1.98
N SER A 4 24.47 -7.13 1.24
CA SER A 4 24.68 -7.31 -0.19
C SER A 4 24.32 -6.03 -0.96
N ARG A 5 24.72 -5.95 -2.22
CA ARG A 5 24.38 -4.79 -3.09
C ARG A 5 22.87 -4.64 -3.24
N GLN A 6 22.14 -5.75 -3.35
CA GLN A 6 20.69 -5.77 -3.55
C GLN A 6 19.95 -5.33 -2.28
N GLU A 7 20.37 -5.80 -1.11
CA GLU A 7 19.80 -5.36 0.17
C GLU A 7 20.04 -3.87 0.44
N LYS A 8 21.20 -3.34 0.05
CA LYS A 8 21.47 -1.90 0.12
C LYS A 8 20.55 -1.11 -0.80
N ALA A 9 20.37 -1.58 -2.04
CA ALA A 9 19.46 -0.94 -2.99
C ALA A 9 18.03 -0.93 -2.45
N PHE A 10 17.55 -2.05 -1.92
CA PHE A 10 16.24 -2.14 -1.28
C PHE A 10 16.07 -1.11 -0.15
N VAL A 11 17.01 -1.07 0.82
CA VAL A 11 16.96 -0.10 1.93
C VAL A 11 16.96 1.34 1.42
N GLN A 12 17.82 1.65 0.44
CA GLN A 12 17.88 2.99 -0.16
C GLN A 12 16.58 3.37 -0.87
N THR A 13 15.95 2.44 -1.58
CA THR A 13 14.65 2.64 -2.21
C THR A 13 13.56 2.87 -1.18
N MET A 14 13.51 2.10 -0.09
CA MET A 14 12.55 2.30 0.99
C MET A 14 12.63 3.73 1.57
N MET A 15 13.85 4.24 1.73
CA MET A 15 14.08 5.58 2.26
C MET A 15 13.72 6.68 1.24
N ALA A 16 14.13 6.52 -0.02
CA ALA A 16 13.98 7.54 -1.04
C ALA A 16 12.53 7.69 -1.54
N GLU A 17 11.82 6.57 -1.70
CA GLU A 17 10.55 6.55 -2.42
C GLU A 17 9.32 6.59 -1.50
N TYR A 18 9.51 6.31 -0.20
CA TYR A 18 8.46 6.31 0.82
C TYR A 18 8.79 7.18 2.05
N GLY A 19 9.98 7.77 2.09
CA GLY A 19 10.42 8.64 3.19
C GLY A 19 10.78 7.91 4.48
N PHE A 20 10.89 6.57 4.47
CA PHE A 20 11.31 5.81 5.65
C PHE A 20 12.70 6.24 6.13
N ASP A 21 12.90 6.25 7.45
CA ASP A 21 14.26 6.39 7.98
C ASP A 21 15.03 5.07 7.84
N ALA A 22 16.35 5.15 8.08
CA ALA A 22 17.22 3.99 7.96
C ALA A 22 16.82 2.84 8.90
N GLU A 23 16.25 3.17 10.07
CA GLU A 23 15.77 2.18 11.02
C GLU A 23 14.56 1.41 10.49
N THR A 24 13.51 2.10 10.04
CA THR A 24 12.29 1.50 9.48
C THR A 24 12.62 0.69 8.21
N ALA A 25 13.47 1.22 7.33
CA ALA A 25 13.93 0.50 6.15
C ALA A 25 14.72 -0.77 6.50
N GLN A 26 15.54 -0.74 7.55
CA GLN A 26 16.27 -1.92 8.04
C GLN A 26 15.35 -2.94 8.72
N GLN A 27 14.27 -2.50 9.37
CA GLN A 27 13.24 -3.37 9.92
C GLN A 27 12.53 -4.13 8.79
N LEU A 28 12.15 -3.45 7.70
CA LEU A 28 11.58 -4.07 6.50
C LEU A 28 12.52 -5.11 5.88
N LEU A 29 13.81 -4.79 5.77
CA LEU A 29 14.80 -5.75 5.31
C LEU A 29 14.91 -6.97 6.25
N THR A 30 14.77 -6.76 7.56
CA THR A 30 14.77 -7.86 8.54
C THR A 30 13.57 -8.78 8.33
N ILE A 31 12.37 -8.23 8.10
CA ILE A 31 11.18 -9.01 7.75
C ILE A 31 11.44 -9.88 6.52
N LYS A 32 12.03 -9.30 5.46
CA LYS A 32 12.35 -10.05 4.23
C LYS A 32 13.33 -11.20 4.48
N GLN A 33 14.40 -10.93 5.22
CA GLN A 33 15.36 -11.97 5.62
C GLN A 33 14.73 -13.05 6.51
N GLY A 34 13.77 -12.67 7.36
CA GLY A 34 12.97 -13.60 8.16
C GLY A 34 12.13 -14.53 7.30
N ILE A 35 11.50 -14.00 6.25
CA ILE A 35 10.72 -14.77 5.29
C ILE A 35 11.62 -15.75 4.53
N ASP A 36 12.79 -15.30 4.06
CA ASP A 36 13.78 -16.17 3.41
C ASP A 36 14.21 -17.34 4.31
N LYS A 37 14.40 -17.10 5.61
CA LYS A 37 14.73 -18.14 6.59
C LYS A 37 13.56 -19.07 6.91
N LYS A 38 12.34 -18.55 7.00
CA LYS A 38 11.14 -19.32 7.34
C LYS A 38 10.68 -20.19 6.16
N PHE A 39 10.89 -19.73 4.92
CA PHE A 39 10.45 -20.41 3.69
C PHE A 39 11.64 -20.71 2.74
N PRO A 40 12.65 -21.48 3.18
CA PRO A 40 13.91 -21.64 2.45
C PRO A 40 13.76 -22.43 1.15
N THR A 41 12.73 -23.27 1.04
CA THR A 41 12.46 -24.11 -0.13
C THR A 41 11.39 -23.54 -1.07
N SER A 42 10.73 -22.44 -0.69
CA SER A 42 9.71 -21.81 -1.53
C SER A 42 10.32 -21.08 -2.73
N SER A 43 9.50 -20.79 -3.73
CA SER A 43 9.93 -19.92 -4.84
C SER A 43 10.18 -18.48 -4.36
N GLN A 44 10.96 -17.72 -5.14
CA GLN A 44 11.17 -16.30 -4.86
C GLN A 44 9.85 -15.52 -4.94
N GLU A 45 9.02 -15.81 -5.94
CA GLU A 45 7.69 -15.19 -6.10
C GLU A 45 6.80 -15.40 -4.88
N PHE A 46 6.79 -16.60 -4.30
CA PHE A 46 6.04 -16.86 -3.07
C PHE A 46 6.57 -16.02 -1.89
N ARG A 47 7.89 -15.93 -1.73
CA ARG A 47 8.48 -15.12 -0.65
C ARG A 47 8.21 -13.63 -0.84
N ASP A 48 8.24 -13.14 -2.08
CA ASP A 48 7.89 -11.77 -2.43
C ASP A 48 6.41 -11.49 -2.12
N TYR A 49 5.51 -12.41 -2.50
CA TYR A 49 4.09 -12.35 -2.12
C TYR A 49 3.91 -12.29 -0.60
N ILE A 50 4.58 -13.17 0.16
CA ILE A 50 4.48 -13.17 1.63
C ILE A 50 4.97 -11.85 2.22
N PHE A 51 6.06 -11.28 1.70
CA PHE A 51 6.57 -9.98 2.14
C PHE A 51 5.52 -8.88 1.95
N LEU A 52 5.01 -8.75 0.73
CA LEU A 52 4.01 -7.75 0.36
C LEU A 52 2.72 -7.93 1.18
N ARG A 53 2.27 -9.17 1.35
CA ARG A 53 1.05 -9.47 2.11
C ARG A 53 1.19 -9.16 3.60
N VAL A 54 2.36 -9.46 4.20
CA VAL A 54 2.67 -9.21 5.61
C VAL A 54 2.76 -7.71 5.89
N VAL A 55 3.41 -6.94 5.01
CA VAL A 55 3.52 -5.48 5.13
C VAL A 55 2.16 -4.81 4.91
N GLY A 56 1.44 -5.16 3.83
CA GLY A 56 0.11 -4.63 3.54
C GLY A 56 -0.91 -4.91 4.65
N ALA A 57 -0.72 -5.99 5.42
CA ALA A 57 -1.58 -6.32 6.56
C ALA A 57 -1.55 -5.27 7.69
N ALA A 58 -0.62 -4.32 7.68
CA ALA A 58 -0.61 -3.21 8.63
C ALA A 58 -1.89 -2.36 8.57
N ASN A 59 -2.47 -2.23 7.37
CA ASN A 59 -3.68 -1.44 7.10
C ASN A 59 -4.81 -2.29 6.49
N TYR A 60 -4.47 -3.39 5.80
CA TYR A 60 -5.41 -4.20 5.02
C TYR A 60 -5.43 -5.66 5.47
N ASN A 61 -6.12 -5.94 6.59
CA ASN A 61 -6.18 -7.28 7.20
C ASN A 61 -7.55 -7.72 7.71
N ASP A 62 -8.61 -7.01 7.31
CA ASP A 62 -9.98 -7.43 7.59
C ASP A 62 -10.35 -8.70 6.78
N PHE A 63 -11.59 -9.16 6.94
CA PHE A 63 -12.07 -10.34 6.22
C PHE A 63 -12.01 -10.14 4.70
N ARG A 64 -12.36 -8.96 4.18
CA ARG A 64 -12.37 -8.70 2.73
C ARG A 64 -10.96 -8.85 2.16
N TRP A 65 -9.96 -8.26 2.80
CA TRP A 65 -8.57 -8.35 2.35
C TRP A 65 -7.94 -9.73 2.54
N LYS A 66 -8.41 -10.54 3.48
CA LYS A 66 -8.02 -11.96 3.56
C LYS A 66 -8.56 -12.77 2.39
N GLU A 67 -9.76 -12.46 1.93
CA GLU A 67 -10.36 -13.11 0.77
C GLU A 67 -9.73 -12.63 -0.55
N THR A 68 -9.36 -11.34 -0.64
CA THR A 68 -8.75 -10.72 -1.84
C THR A 68 -7.25 -11.00 -1.97
N ALA A 69 -6.46 -10.66 -0.95
CA ALA A 69 -5.01 -10.79 -0.97
C ALA A 69 -4.50 -12.10 -0.35
N GLY A 70 -5.41 -12.98 0.09
CA GLY A 70 -5.09 -14.24 0.73
C GLY A 70 -4.89 -14.13 2.24
N GLY A 71 -5.33 -15.16 2.97
CA GLY A 71 -5.18 -15.22 4.43
C GLY A 71 -3.74 -15.56 4.86
N LEU A 72 -3.22 -14.82 5.85
CA LEU A 72 -1.93 -15.12 6.48
C LEU A 72 -1.99 -16.28 7.49
N GLY A 73 -3.19 -16.72 7.88
CA GLY A 73 -3.39 -17.71 8.96
C GLY A 73 -2.84 -19.10 8.65
N GLN A 74 -2.66 -19.44 7.38
CA GLN A 74 -2.01 -20.69 6.97
C GLN A 74 -0.47 -20.64 7.11
N TYR A 75 0.11 -19.44 7.21
CA TYR A 75 1.56 -19.23 7.28
C TYR A 75 2.04 -18.84 8.68
N PHE A 76 1.19 -18.11 9.41
CA PHE A 76 1.49 -17.55 10.73
C PHE A 76 0.31 -17.76 11.69
N TYR A 77 0.41 -18.78 12.53
CA TYR A 77 -0.69 -19.16 13.41
C TYR A 77 -0.27 -19.58 14.81
N LYS A 78 -1.22 -19.50 15.75
CA LYS A 78 -1.17 -20.18 17.04
C LYS A 78 -2.09 -21.39 16.99
N GLU A 79 -1.62 -22.50 17.53
CA GLU A 79 -2.47 -23.66 17.85
C GLU A 79 -2.84 -23.60 19.33
N PHE A 80 -4.10 -23.88 19.65
CA PHE A 80 -4.54 -24.12 21.02
C PHE A 80 -5.49 -25.31 21.07
N VAL A 81 -5.44 -26.08 22.16
CA VAL A 81 -6.35 -27.20 22.39
C VAL A 81 -7.73 -26.63 22.71
N SER A 82 -8.69 -26.84 21.83
CA SER A 82 -10.07 -26.38 22.01
C SER A 82 -10.92 -27.36 22.80
N ASP A 83 -10.57 -28.64 22.73
CA ASP A 83 -11.24 -29.70 23.46
C ASP A 83 -10.18 -30.60 24.11
N PRO A 84 -10.00 -30.50 25.44
CA PRO A 84 -9.05 -31.31 26.19
C PRO A 84 -9.36 -32.82 26.17
N GLN A 85 -10.60 -33.22 25.91
CA GLN A 85 -11.02 -34.62 25.92
C GLN A 85 -10.71 -35.32 24.60
N THR A 86 -10.90 -34.62 23.47
CA THR A 86 -10.63 -35.16 22.13
C THR A 86 -9.24 -34.81 21.61
N GLY A 87 -8.56 -33.85 22.23
CA GLY A 87 -7.29 -33.31 21.76
C GLY A 87 -7.44 -32.40 20.52
N GLN A 88 -8.66 -31.99 20.19
CA GLN A 88 -8.93 -31.11 19.05
C GLN A 88 -8.22 -29.77 19.23
N LYS A 89 -7.60 -29.27 18.15
CA LYS A 89 -6.90 -28.00 18.11
C LYS A 89 -7.58 -27.02 17.18
N TRP A 90 -7.55 -25.74 17.56
CA TRP A 90 -7.93 -24.63 16.69
C TRP A 90 -6.70 -23.82 16.32
N ILE A 91 -6.76 -23.25 15.12
CA ILE A 91 -5.72 -22.42 14.54
C ILE A 91 -6.26 -20.99 14.49
N THR A 92 -5.51 -20.03 15.01
CA THR A 92 -5.82 -18.60 14.89
C THR A 92 -4.63 -17.84 14.30
N LEU A 93 -4.92 -16.84 13.47
CA LEU A 93 -3.91 -15.95 12.89
C LEU A 93 -3.17 -15.20 14.01
N LYS A 94 -1.85 -15.19 13.94
CA LYS A 94 -1.04 -14.35 14.84
C LYS A 94 -1.32 -12.86 14.58
N PRO A 95 -1.38 -12.02 15.64
CA PRO A 95 -1.35 -10.56 15.48
C PRO A 95 -0.16 -10.12 14.64
N ILE A 96 -0.30 -9.05 13.86
CA ILE A 96 0.75 -8.59 12.92
C ILE A 96 2.09 -8.33 13.64
N VAL A 97 2.05 -7.72 14.82
CA VAL A 97 3.25 -7.49 15.65
C VAL A 97 3.94 -8.80 16.05
N GLU A 98 3.20 -9.89 16.26
CA GLU A 98 3.79 -11.21 16.53
C GLU A 98 4.33 -11.88 15.28
N ILE A 99 3.72 -11.64 14.11
CA ILE A 99 4.27 -12.08 12.82
C ILE A 99 5.64 -11.44 12.59
N TYR A 100 5.73 -10.12 12.82
CA TYR A 100 6.99 -9.40 12.71
C TYR A 100 8.07 -9.93 13.67
N GLN A 101 7.67 -10.33 14.88
CA GLN A 101 8.57 -10.98 15.83
C GLN A 101 9.05 -12.34 15.34
N GLU A 102 8.14 -13.18 14.84
CA GLU A 102 8.50 -14.48 14.26
C GLU A 102 9.44 -14.33 13.06
N LEU A 103 9.32 -13.24 12.31
CA LEU A 103 10.20 -12.89 11.19
C LEU A 103 11.50 -12.20 11.61
N GLY A 104 11.78 -12.08 12.92
CA GLY A 104 13.09 -11.73 13.44
C GLY A 104 13.22 -10.36 14.09
N LEU A 105 12.13 -9.59 14.20
CA LEU A 105 12.13 -8.37 15.00
C LEU A 105 11.96 -8.68 16.49
N LYS A 106 12.51 -7.81 17.35
CA LYS A 106 12.13 -7.79 18.77
C LYS A 106 10.76 -7.12 18.90
N GLU A 107 10.03 -7.39 19.99
CA GLU A 107 8.69 -6.83 20.21
C GLU A 107 8.64 -5.30 20.04
N GLU A 108 9.57 -4.57 20.65
CA GLU A 108 9.69 -3.11 20.53
C GLU A 108 9.80 -2.68 19.05
N LYS A 109 10.73 -3.29 18.30
CA LYS A 109 10.94 -2.97 16.87
C LYS A 109 9.80 -3.43 15.97
N ALA A 110 9.10 -4.49 16.34
CA ALA A 110 7.89 -4.92 15.64
C ALA A 110 6.74 -3.91 15.83
N LYS A 111 6.59 -3.36 17.04
CA LYS A 111 5.61 -2.30 17.33
C LYS A 111 5.95 -1.01 16.58
N GLU A 112 7.22 -0.60 16.58
CA GLU A 112 7.69 0.56 15.81
C GLU A 112 7.44 0.39 14.31
N LEU A 113 7.78 -0.76 13.72
CA LEU A 113 7.52 -1.01 12.30
C LEU A 113 6.02 -0.93 11.99
N TYR A 114 5.19 -1.60 12.78
CA TYR A 114 3.74 -1.58 12.61
C TYR A 114 3.17 -0.16 12.68
N TYR A 115 3.65 0.64 13.64
CA TYR A 115 3.25 2.03 13.78
C TYR A 115 3.70 2.90 12.61
N ASN A 116 4.97 2.79 12.16
CA ASN A 116 5.48 3.60 11.05
C ASN A 116 4.87 3.26 9.70
N LEU A 117 4.51 1.99 9.45
CA LEU A 117 3.78 1.60 8.24
C LEU A 117 2.42 2.29 8.19
N ARG A 118 1.68 2.28 9.30
CA ARG A 118 0.39 2.97 9.40
C ARG A 118 0.53 4.48 9.32
N LEU A 119 1.58 5.04 9.93
CA LEU A 119 1.84 6.47 9.87
C LEU A 119 2.20 6.92 8.44
N GLN A 120 2.98 6.12 7.71
CA GLN A 120 3.32 6.41 6.32
C GLN A 120 2.07 6.32 5.43
N HIS A 121 1.23 5.30 5.60
CA HIS A 121 -0.08 5.19 4.93
C HIS A 121 -0.92 6.47 5.09
N GLU A 122 -1.11 6.94 6.33
CA GLU A 122 -1.95 8.13 6.59
C GLU A 122 -1.33 9.44 6.08
N MET A 123 0.01 9.54 6.05
CA MET A 123 0.73 10.76 5.70
C MET A 123 1.15 10.84 4.23
N ALA A 124 1.14 9.72 3.51
CA ALA A 124 1.70 9.59 2.17
C ALA A 124 1.15 10.64 1.21
N GLY A 125 -0.17 10.89 1.23
CA GLY A 125 -0.84 11.82 0.33
C GLY A 125 -0.62 13.31 0.61
N GLY A 126 0.11 13.67 1.67
CA GLY A 126 0.42 15.06 1.99
C GLY A 126 -0.75 15.92 2.46
N LYS A 127 -1.83 15.27 2.92
CA LYS A 127 -3.04 15.93 3.45
C LYS A 127 -3.06 16.02 4.98
N SER A 128 -2.15 15.35 5.69
CA SER A 128 -2.11 15.39 7.16
C SER A 128 -1.54 16.71 7.67
N ASP A 129 -2.08 17.16 8.80
CA ASP A 129 -1.67 18.39 9.46
C ASP A 129 -0.40 18.21 10.31
N ASN A 130 0.40 19.27 10.41
CA ASN A 130 1.48 19.33 11.41
C ASN A 130 0.91 19.57 12.82
N ILE A 131 1.74 19.39 13.84
CA ILE A 131 1.29 19.48 15.23
C ILE A 131 0.71 20.84 15.59
N ASP A 132 1.29 21.93 15.06
CA ASP A 132 0.77 23.28 15.29
C ASP A 132 -0.64 23.45 14.71
N GLN A 133 -0.92 22.87 13.55
CA GLN A 133 -2.24 22.86 12.93
C GLN A 133 -3.22 21.98 13.72
N ILE A 134 -2.81 20.77 14.12
CA ILE A 134 -3.62 19.86 14.93
C ILE A 134 -4.05 20.54 16.24
N LYS A 135 -3.10 21.15 16.97
CA LYS A 135 -3.39 21.88 18.23
C LYS A 135 -4.35 23.05 18.00
N LYS A 136 -4.22 23.78 16.88
CA LYS A 136 -5.15 24.87 16.53
C LYS A 136 -6.55 24.34 16.21
N TYR A 137 -6.64 23.22 15.47
CA TYR A 137 -7.90 22.56 15.16
C TYR A 137 -8.60 22.06 16.43
N ASP A 138 -7.86 21.37 17.30
CA ASP A 138 -8.36 20.88 18.60
C ASP A 138 -8.90 22.03 19.45
N LYS A 139 -8.15 23.12 19.59
CA LYS A 139 -8.60 24.30 20.32
C LYS A 139 -9.85 24.93 19.72
N LYS A 140 -9.97 24.95 18.39
CA LYS A 140 -11.10 25.58 17.68
C LYS A 140 -12.36 24.73 17.77
N ASN A 141 -12.24 23.41 17.66
CA ASN A 141 -13.38 22.49 17.53
C ASN A 141 -13.69 21.71 18.81
N GLY A 142 -12.87 21.83 19.86
CA GLY A 142 -13.03 21.09 21.11
C GLY A 142 -12.71 19.59 20.99
N THR A 143 -11.84 19.23 20.04
CA THR A 143 -11.36 17.85 19.82
C THR A 143 -10.04 17.60 20.57
N ASN A 144 -9.59 16.35 20.61
CA ASN A 144 -8.40 15.91 21.35
C ASN A 144 -7.45 15.05 20.50
N HIS A 145 -7.34 15.36 19.20
CA HIS A 145 -6.51 14.59 18.27
C HIS A 145 -5.04 14.57 18.69
N TYR A 146 -4.49 15.71 19.10
CA TYR A 146 -3.11 15.81 19.56
C TYR A 146 -2.81 14.84 20.71
N ASP A 147 -3.64 14.86 21.77
CA ASP A 147 -3.44 13.99 22.93
C ASP A 147 -3.60 12.50 22.57
N SER A 148 -4.53 12.17 21.67
CA SER A 148 -4.71 10.79 21.19
C SER A 148 -3.49 10.29 20.40
N TYR A 149 -2.97 11.10 19.48
CA TYR A 149 -1.79 10.73 18.69
C TYR A 149 -0.54 10.64 19.56
N LYS A 150 -0.38 11.59 20.49
CA LYS A 150 0.69 11.59 21.47
C LYS A 150 0.66 10.33 22.35
N SER A 151 -0.50 9.97 22.89
CA SER A 151 -0.66 8.76 23.72
C SER A 151 -0.26 7.50 22.94
N THR A 152 -0.69 7.39 21.67
CA THR A 152 -0.33 6.25 20.83
C THR A 152 1.19 6.19 20.58
N TYR A 153 1.82 7.34 20.32
CA TYR A 153 3.29 7.42 20.20
C TYR A 153 3.99 6.98 21.49
N GLU A 154 3.54 7.46 22.65
CA GLU A 154 4.15 7.15 23.95
C GLU A 154 4.00 5.69 24.36
N GLU A 155 2.91 5.01 23.95
CA GLU A 155 2.76 3.57 24.13
C GLU A 155 3.80 2.75 23.35
N ILE A 156 4.29 3.28 22.23
CA ILE A 156 5.28 2.59 21.36
C ILE A 156 6.71 2.98 21.72
N TYR A 157 6.98 4.27 21.88
CA TYR A 157 8.33 4.83 22.05
C TYR A 157 8.67 5.22 23.48
N GLY A 158 7.70 5.19 24.39
CA GLY A 158 7.80 5.74 25.73
C GLY A 158 7.63 7.26 25.77
N ASP A 159 7.41 7.79 26.98
CA ASP A 159 7.36 9.24 27.22
C ASP A 159 8.78 9.83 27.15
N THR A 160 9.12 10.30 25.95
CA THR A 160 10.41 10.91 25.62
C THR A 160 10.33 12.43 25.51
N GLY A 161 9.14 13.02 25.64
CA GLY A 161 8.90 14.45 25.41
C GLY A 161 9.09 14.93 23.96
N ASN A 162 9.37 14.03 23.01
CA ASN A 162 9.78 14.36 21.64
C ASN A 162 8.69 14.13 20.57
N PHE A 163 7.43 13.93 20.98
CA PHE A 163 6.33 13.62 20.05
C PHE A 163 6.18 14.67 18.94
N ASP A 164 6.23 15.96 19.26
CA ASP A 164 6.04 17.03 18.26
C ASP A 164 7.08 16.96 17.15
N GLN A 165 8.36 16.84 17.53
CA GLN A 165 9.46 16.72 16.59
C GLN A 165 9.38 15.43 15.79
N PHE A 166 8.99 14.32 16.44
CA PHE A 166 8.79 13.04 15.77
C PHE A 166 7.72 13.19 14.68
N TRP A 167 6.51 13.64 15.05
CA TRP A 167 5.39 13.77 14.12
C TRP A 167 5.73 14.65 12.93
N ASP A 168 6.21 15.88 13.16
CA ASP A 168 6.47 16.82 12.07
C ASP A 168 7.63 16.34 11.16
N SER A 169 8.62 15.64 11.72
CA SER A 169 9.70 15.04 10.92
C SER A 169 9.20 13.88 10.06
N LYS A 170 8.33 13.02 10.61
CA LYS A 170 7.70 11.91 9.88
C LYS A 170 6.73 12.44 8.83
N LEU A 171 5.91 13.42 9.15
CA LEU A 171 5.02 14.08 8.20
C LEU A 171 5.81 14.63 7.03
N LYS A 172 6.86 15.41 7.29
CA LYS A 172 7.70 15.96 6.23
C LYS A 172 8.33 14.88 5.36
N ALA A 173 8.82 13.79 5.96
CA ALA A 173 9.46 12.71 5.24
C ALA A 173 8.45 11.86 4.44
N TYR A 174 7.41 11.34 5.09
CA TYR A 174 6.42 10.42 4.50
C TYR A 174 5.52 11.08 3.47
N SER A 175 5.26 12.39 3.57
CA SER A 175 4.47 13.13 2.59
C SER A 175 5.28 13.72 1.43
N ASN A 176 6.59 13.46 1.35
CA ASN A 176 7.49 14.16 0.43
C ASN A 176 7.35 15.70 0.55
N ASN A 177 7.39 16.20 1.78
CA ASN A 177 7.16 17.61 2.09
C ASN A 177 5.84 18.16 1.50
N GLY A 178 4.77 17.36 1.56
CA GLY A 178 3.44 17.66 1.04
C GLY A 178 3.23 17.37 -0.45
N ALA A 179 4.26 16.94 -1.20
CA ALA A 179 4.15 16.63 -2.62
C ALA A 179 3.66 15.19 -2.92
N GLY A 180 3.50 14.37 -1.88
CA GLY A 180 3.06 12.98 -1.96
C GLY A 180 4.19 11.98 -2.19
N HIS A 181 4.27 10.93 -1.38
CA HIS A 181 4.94 9.66 -1.72
C HIS A 181 3.89 8.61 -2.09
N ALA A 182 4.29 7.50 -2.71
CA ALA A 182 3.38 6.35 -2.83
C ALA A 182 3.00 5.84 -1.44
N ASP A 183 1.73 5.45 -1.24
CA ASP A 183 1.34 4.70 -0.05
C ASP A 183 1.93 3.29 -0.13
N PHE A 184 2.86 2.98 0.78
CA PHE A 184 3.60 1.73 0.75
C PHE A 184 2.72 0.52 1.12
N THR A 185 1.78 0.68 2.05
CA THR A 185 0.92 -0.42 2.48
C THR A 185 -0.19 -0.69 1.48
N HIS A 186 -0.72 0.36 0.82
CA HIS A 186 -1.62 0.25 -0.31
C HIS A 186 -0.92 -0.50 -1.44
N GLN A 187 0.21 0.01 -1.91
CA GLN A 187 0.99 -0.63 -2.97
C GLN A 187 1.30 -2.10 -2.64
N SER A 188 1.68 -2.38 -1.38
CA SER A 188 1.99 -3.73 -0.93
C SER A 188 0.78 -4.66 -1.00
N ILE A 189 -0.41 -4.22 -0.56
CA ILE A 189 -1.61 -5.08 -0.62
C ILE A 189 -2.11 -5.28 -2.05
N THR A 190 -2.01 -4.25 -2.90
CA THR A 190 -2.36 -4.32 -4.32
C THR A 190 -1.45 -5.33 -5.02
N MET A 191 -0.14 -5.21 -4.87
CA MET A 191 0.80 -6.20 -5.42
C MET A 191 0.61 -7.60 -4.83
N ALA A 192 0.34 -7.72 -3.52
CA ALA A 192 0.05 -9.01 -2.90
C ALA A 192 -1.19 -9.66 -3.50
N THR A 193 -2.22 -8.89 -3.84
CA THR A 193 -3.43 -9.38 -4.53
C THR A 193 -3.08 -9.92 -5.92
N HIS A 194 -2.20 -9.24 -6.65
CA HIS A 194 -1.75 -9.69 -7.98
C HIS A 194 -0.95 -10.99 -7.94
N LEU A 195 -0.13 -11.19 -6.89
CA LEU A 195 0.74 -12.36 -6.71
C LEU A 195 0.13 -13.48 -5.88
N ASN A 196 -1.06 -13.26 -5.31
CA ASN A 196 -1.72 -14.24 -4.46
C ASN A 196 -1.83 -15.57 -5.21
N PRO A 197 -1.37 -16.71 -4.67
CA PRO A 197 -1.36 -18.00 -5.37
C PRO A 197 -2.70 -18.77 -5.30
N ASN A 198 -3.64 -18.38 -4.43
CA ASN A 198 -4.84 -19.17 -4.15
C ASN A 198 -5.79 -19.24 -5.36
N GLN A 199 -6.16 -20.44 -5.82
CA GLN A 199 -6.91 -20.65 -7.08
C GLN A 199 -8.41 -20.33 -7.05
N VAL A 200 -9.06 -20.30 -5.88
CA VAL A 200 -10.52 -20.07 -5.74
C VAL A 200 -10.77 -19.03 -4.65
N GLN A 201 -11.45 -17.93 -5.00
CA GLN A 201 -11.73 -16.80 -4.09
C GLN A 201 -13.09 -16.17 -4.42
N LEU A 202 -13.62 -15.33 -3.53
CA LEU A 202 -14.79 -14.48 -3.81
C LEU A 202 -14.62 -13.64 -5.10
N ALA A 203 -13.39 -13.39 -5.53
CA ALA A 203 -13.05 -12.81 -6.83
C ALA A 203 -13.76 -13.48 -8.04
N ASP A 204 -14.02 -14.78 -7.95
CA ASP A 204 -14.75 -15.54 -8.97
C ASP A 204 -16.24 -15.14 -9.04
N VAL A 205 -16.78 -14.53 -7.98
CA VAL A 205 -18.14 -13.98 -7.90
C VAL A 205 -18.19 -12.53 -8.39
N TYR A 206 -17.10 -11.77 -8.28
CA TYR A 206 -17.02 -10.36 -8.70
C TYR A 206 -16.64 -10.15 -10.18
N GLY A 207 -16.75 -11.18 -11.02
CA GLY A 207 -16.46 -11.10 -12.46
C GLY A 207 -15.05 -11.54 -12.86
N GLY A 208 -14.34 -12.25 -11.97
CA GLY A 208 -13.09 -12.94 -12.26
C GLY A 208 -11.84 -12.31 -11.63
N ARG A 209 -10.78 -13.11 -11.53
CA ARG A 209 -9.53 -12.75 -10.82
C ARG A 209 -8.78 -11.56 -11.40
N GLU A 210 -8.72 -11.42 -12.73
CA GLU A 210 -8.06 -10.26 -13.36
C GLU A 210 -8.77 -8.96 -13.00
N ARG A 211 -10.10 -8.99 -12.83
CA ARG A 211 -10.87 -7.84 -12.37
C ARG A 211 -10.53 -7.49 -10.92
N VAL A 212 -10.38 -8.49 -10.04
CA VAL A 212 -10.00 -8.25 -8.63
C VAL A 212 -8.62 -7.62 -8.47
N LYS A 213 -7.68 -7.93 -9.36
CA LYS A 213 -6.35 -7.30 -9.37
C LYS A 213 -6.43 -5.80 -9.62
N ASP A 214 -7.20 -5.38 -10.62
CA ASP A 214 -7.37 -3.95 -10.92
C ASP A 214 -8.26 -3.26 -9.88
N LEU A 215 -9.31 -3.95 -9.39
CA LEU A 215 -10.18 -3.45 -8.31
C LEU A 215 -9.46 -3.27 -6.97
N SER A 216 -8.35 -3.98 -6.74
CA SER A 216 -7.53 -3.78 -5.54
C SER A 216 -6.60 -2.57 -5.60
N GLY A 217 -6.52 -1.90 -6.75
CA GLY A 217 -5.77 -0.66 -6.94
C GLY A 217 -6.55 0.31 -7.83
N TRP A 218 -5.95 0.76 -8.94
CA TRP A 218 -6.48 1.87 -9.75
C TRP A 218 -7.96 1.78 -10.13
N GLU A 219 -8.50 0.60 -10.45
CA GLU A 219 -9.94 0.50 -10.76
C GLU A 219 -10.77 0.73 -9.50
N GLY A 220 -10.37 0.20 -8.35
CA GLY A 220 -11.05 0.42 -7.07
C GLY A 220 -11.04 1.89 -6.64
N ASP A 221 -9.93 2.58 -6.87
CA ASP A 221 -9.71 3.96 -6.41
C ASP A 221 -10.30 5.01 -7.37
N THR A 222 -10.50 4.65 -8.65
CA THR A 222 -11.09 5.55 -9.66
C THR A 222 -12.55 5.28 -9.97
N THR A 223 -13.16 4.23 -9.40
CA THR A 223 -14.52 3.79 -9.73
C THR A 223 -15.34 3.46 -8.49
N PHE A 224 -16.64 3.23 -8.66
CA PHE A 224 -17.50 2.67 -7.62
C PHE A 224 -17.47 1.13 -7.57
N ASN A 225 -16.67 0.48 -8.43
CA ASN A 225 -16.81 -0.95 -8.72
C ASN A 225 -16.38 -1.87 -7.56
N ALA A 226 -15.56 -1.38 -6.62
CA ALA A 226 -15.04 -2.20 -5.53
C ALA A 226 -16.05 -2.41 -4.38
N ASN A 227 -16.74 -1.36 -3.95
CA ASN A 227 -17.60 -1.38 -2.77
C ASN A 227 -18.60 -0.20 -2.69
N ASP A 228 -18.94 0.41 -3.82
CA ASP A 228 -19.79 1.62 -3.92
C ASP A 228 -19.26 2.83 -3.12
N MET A 229 -18.02 2.82 -2.65
CA MET A 229 -17.39 4.01 -2.08
C MET A 229 -17.05 5.01 -3.17
N LYS A 230 -17.09 6.30 -2.81
CA LYS A 230 -16.71 7.36 -3.73
C LYS A 230 -15.24 7.18 -4.16
N PRO A 231 -14.92 7.28 -5.47
CA PRO A 231 -13.55 7.31 -5.95
C PRO A 231 -12.68 8.28 -5.16
N SER A 232 -11.48 7.84 -4.81
CA SER A 232 -10.46 8.55 -4.06
C SER A 232 -9.12 8.05 -4.56
N ILE A 233 -8.37 8.92 -5.24
CA ILE A 233 -7.06 8.56 -5.80
C ILE A 233 -6.12 9.74 -5.58
N GLY A 234 -5.74 9.92 -4.32
CA GLY A 234 -4.77 10.93 -3.91
C GLY A 234 -3.43 10.72 -4.63
N GLU A 235 -2.49 11.66 -4.47
CA GLU A 235 -1.17 11.52 -5.10
C GLU A 235 -0.42 10.26 -4.61
N ASP A 236 -0.72 9.81 -3.41
CA ASP A 236 -0.24 8.59 -2.79
C ASP A 236 -0.78 7.33 -3.43
N ASP A 237 -2.10 7.21 -3.53
CA ASP A 237 -2.76 6.07 -4.18
C ASP A 237 -2.47 6.08 -5.69
N TYR A 238 -2.46 7.24 -6.36
CA TYR A 238 -2.03 7.41 -7.75
C TYR A 238 -0.66 6.75 -8.01
N LYS A 239 0.32 7.04 -7.14
CA LYS A 239 1.66 6.43 -7.29
C LYS A 239 1.63 4.96 -6.92
N ALA A 240 0.98 4.59 -5.81
CA ALA A 240 0.90 3.21 -5.35
C ALA A 240 0.29 2.28 -6.41
N ASP A 241 -0.76 2.73 -7.08
CA ASP A 241 -1.50 1.98 -8.10
C ASP A 241 -0.72 1.79 -9.39
N LEU A 242 -0.23 2.88 -9.97
CA LEU A 242 0.55 2.82 -11.21
C LEU A 242 1.85 2.03 -10.98
N ASP A 243 2.51 2.27 -9.85
CA ASP A 243 3.75 1.58 -9.49
C ASP A 243 3.47 0.09 -9.23
N SER A 244 2.35 -0.28 -8.61
CA SER A 244 1.97 -1.69 -8.43
C SER A 244 1.87 -2.42 -9.77
N VAL A 245 1.15 -1.86 -10.74
CA VAL A 245 0.99 -2.46 -12.07
C VAL A 245 2.35 -2.59 -12.78
N ASN A 246 3.18 -1.55 -12.70
CA ASN A 246 4.51 -1.55 -13.33
C ASN A 246 5.45 -2.59 -12.71
N LEU A 247 5.50 -2.65 -11.38
CA LEU A 247 6.33 -3.61 -10.65
C LEU A 247 5.88 -5.05 -10.92
N ILE A 248 4.58 -5.32 -10.91
CA ILE A 248 4.04 -6.64 -11.27
C ILE A 248 4.39 -7.00 -12.71
N GLY A 249 4.25 -6.07 -13.67
CA GLY A 249 4.65 -6.28 -15.06
C GLY A 249 6.14 -6.60 -15.22
N ARG A 250 7.02 -6.02 -14.39
CA ARG A 250 8.44 -6.37 -14.33
C ARG A 250 8.69 -7.74 -13.69
N MET A 251 7.97 -8.08 -12.61
CA MET A 251 8.09 -9.38 -11.94
C MET A 251 7.62 -10.53 -12.85
N GLN A 252 6.53 -10.33 -13.61
CA GLN A 252 6.05 -11.28 -14.62
C GLN A 252 7.08 -11.55 -15.73
N LYS A 253 8.03 -10.63 -15.96
CA LYS A 253 9.17 -10.79 -16.88
C LYS A 253 10.39 -11.47 -16.22
N GLY A 254 10.23 -12.00 -15.00
CA GLY A 254 11.22 -12.82 -14.30
C GLY A 254 12.07 -12.09 -13.26
N GLN A 255 11.78 -10.82 -12.97
CA GLN A 255 12.47 -10.10 -11.88
C GLN A 255 11.91 -10.50 -10.52
N SER A 256 12.76 -10.62 -9.49
CA SER A 256 12.29 -10.63 -8.10
C SER A 256 11.77 -9.25 -7.71
N TYR A 257 10.98 -9.15 -6.64
CA TYR A 257 10.48 -7.86 -6.14
C TYR A 257 11.62 -6.86 -5.90
N ASP A 258 12.69 -7.25 -5.21
CA ASP A 258 13.87 -6.40 -5.00
C ASP A 258 14.49 -5.86 -6.30
N GLN A 259 14.52 -6.67 -7.36
CA GLN A 259 15.05 -6.28 -8.66
C GLN A 259 14.08 -5.33 -9.39
N ALA A 260 12.79 -5.66 -9.36
CA ALA A 260 11.73 -4.85 -9.95
C ALA A 260 11.70 -3.47 -9.30
N ILE A 261 11.63 -3.39 -7.97
CA ILE A 261 11.53 -2.13 -7.24
C ILE A 261 12.78 -1.26 -7.41
N SER A 262 13.97 -1.85 -7.29
CA SER A 262 15.21 -1.10 -7.45
C SER A 262 15.39 -0.58 -8.88
N SER A 263 15.08 -1.41 -9.89
CA SER A 263 15.25 -1.00 -11.29
C SER A 263 14.18 0.00 -11.73
N TYR A 264 12.95 -0.15 -11.25
CA TYR A 264 11.83 0.73 -11.58
C TYR A 264 12.05 2.14 -11.08
N TYR A 265 12.34 2.29 -9.78
CA TYR A 265 12.60 3.62 -9.22
C TYR A 265 13.90 4.23 -9.76
N ALA A 266 14.91 3.43 -10.11
CA ALA A 266 16.08 3.94 -10.82
C ALA A 266 15.76 4.49 -12.22
N ASP A 267 14.73 3.99 -12.90
CA ASP A 267 14.27 4.53 -14.19
C ASP A 267 13.36 5.77 -13.99
N LEU A 268 12.50 5.77 -12.98
CA LEU A 268 11.67 6.93 -12.61
C LEU A 268 12.51 8.16 -12.25
N GLN A 269 13.64 7.96 -11.56
CA GLN A 269 14.57 9.05 -11.22
C GLN A 269 15.21 9.70 -12.47
N LYS A 270 15.25 9.00 -13.61
CA LYS A 270 15.77 9.54 -14.86
C LYS A 270 14.70 10.28 -15.64
N ASP A 271 13.45 9.85 -15.52
CA ASP A 271 12.32 10.42 -16.24
C ASP A 271 11.02 10.20 -15.45
N SER A 272 10.44 11.29 -14.94
CA SER A 272 9.23 11.23 -14.13
C SER A 272 7.99 10.74 -14.89
N THR A 273 7.96 10.90 -16.21
CA THR A 273 6.85 10.43 -17.07
C THR A 273 6.93 8.93 -17.38
N GLN A 274 7.98 8.26 -16.89
CA GLN A 274 8.14 6.81 -17.02
C GLN A 274 7.04 6.06 -16.26
N ARG A 275 6.49 6.61 -15.17
CA ARG A 275 5.40 5.97 -14.40
C ARG A 275 4.19 5.72 -15.28
N GLU A 276 3.69 6.77 -15.91
CA GLU A 276 2.50 6.75 -16.76
C GLU A 276 2.74 5.96 -18.03
N ARG A 277 3.90 6.18 -18.69
CA ARG A 277 4.23 5.44 -19.91
C ARG A 277 4.41 3.94 -19.68
N GLU A 278 4.98 3.55 -18.55
CA GLU A 278 5.10 2.12 -18.24
C GLU A 278 3.75 1.53 -17.86
N PHE A 279 2.89 2.30 -17.17
CA PHE A 279 1.53 1.87 -16.88
C PHE A 279 0.74 1.61 -18.16
N LEU A 280 0.81 2.52 -19.15
CA LEU A 280 0.12 2.35 -20.44
C LEU A 280 0.71 1.26 -21.34
N LYS A 281 1.90 0.72 -21.02
CA LYS A 281 2.40 -0.52 -21.64
C LYS A 281 1.77 -1.77 -21.04
N ASN A 282 1.30 -1.70 -19.80
CA ASN A 282 0.69 -2.80 -19.07
C ASN A 282 -0.84 -2.75 -19.13
N LYS A 283 -1.44 -1.57 -19.33
CA LYS A 283 -2.89 -1.33 -19.37
C LYS A 283 -3.25 -0.48 -20.58
N ASP A 284 -4.24 -0.94 -21.35
CA ASP A 284 -4.73 -0.19 -22.51
C ASP A 284 -5.46 1.08 -22.06
N TRP A 285 -5.05 2.23 -22.61
CA TRP A 285 -5.62 3.53 -22.27
C TRP A 285 -7.13 3.60 -22.50
N LYS A 286 -7.62 3.04 -23.62
CA LYS A 286 -9.06 3.08 -23.94
C LYS A 286 -9.84 2.25 -22.96
N GLN A 287 -9.32 1.09 -22.56
CA GLN A 287 -9.91 0.26 -21.52
C GLN A 287 -9.97 1.02 -20.19
N VAL A 288 -8.85 1.56 -19.71
CA VAL A 288 -8.78 2.35 -18.45
C VAL A 288 -9.82 3.46 -18.45
N ARG A 289 -9.84 4.29 -19.50
CA ARG A 289 -10.79 5.40 -19.65
C ARG A 289 -12.24 4.89 -19.67
N SER A 290 -12.53 3.85 -20.45
CA SER A 290 -13.89 3.32 -20.59
C SER A 290 -14.42 2.71 -19.28
N THR A 291 -13.56 2.02 -18.51
CA THR A 291 -13.90 1.47 -17.21
C THR A 291 -14.29 2.57 -16.23
N ILE A 292 -13.52 3.65 -16.18
CA ILE A 292 -13.81 4.81 -15.33
C ILE A 292 -15.11 5.47 -15.75
N TYR A 293 -15.26 5.77 -17.04
CA TYR A 293 -16.44 6.45 -17.57
C TYR A 293 -17.73 5.66 -17.30
N ALA A 294 -17.70 4.34 -17.52
CA ALA A 294 -18.85 3.47 -17.27
C ALA A 294 -19.27 3.44 -15.79
N SER A 295 -18.36 3.75 -14.86
CA SER A 295 -18.65 3.73 -13.42
C SER A 295 -19.11 5.08 -12.88
N ILE A 296 -18.49 6.19 -13.33
CA ILE A 296 -18.69 7.51 -12.68
C ILE A 296 -19.59 8.46 -13.46
N LEU A 297 -19.87 8.19 -14.75
CA LEU A 297 -20.63 9.11 -15.59
C LEU A 297 -22.12 8.74 -15.68
N PRO A 298 -23.02 9.70 -15.43
CA PRO A 298 -24.42 9.58 -15.84
C PRO A 298 -24.56 9.49 -17.37
N LEU A 299 -25.56 8.75 -17.84
CA LEU A 299 -25.83 8.58 -19.28
C LEU A 299 -26.05 9.93 -19.98
N GLU A 300 -26.72 10.88 -19.32
CA GLU A 300 -27.03 12.19 -19.88
C GLU A 300 -25.78 13.06 -20.08
N VAL A 301 -24.70 12.79 -19.35
CA VAL A 301 -23.41 13.46 -19.54
C VAL A 301 -22.66 12.82 -20.71
N MET A 302 -22.70 11.49 -20.82
CA MET A 302 -22.05 10.77 -21.91
C MET A 302 -22.58 11.17 -23.29
N GLU A 303 -23.88 11.44 -23.41
CA GLU A 303 -24.51 11.87 -24.67
C GLU A 303 -24.08 13.26 -25.15
N LYS A 304 -23.51 14.10 -24.27
CA LYS A 304 -23.11 15.49 -24.57
C LYS A 304 -21.70 15.61 -25.17
N GLY A 305 -20.94 14.52 -25.21
CA GLY A 305 -19.59 14.49 -25.78
C GLY A 305 -18.46 14.80 -24.78
N GLU A 306 -17.23 14.71 -25.28
CA GLU A 306 -16.00 14.66 -24.47
C GLU A 306 -15.79 15.91 -23.57
N ASP A 307 -16.08 17.12 -24.08
CA ASP A 307 -15.89 18.35 -23.30
C ASP A 307 -16.77 18.37 -22.04
N ALA A 308 -18.05 17.96 -22.18
CA ALA A 308 -18.98 17.87 -21.06
C ALA A 308 -18.59 16.77 -20.06
N ILE A 309 -18.01 15.66 -20.55
CA ILE A 309 -17.47 14.59 -19.72
C ILE A 309 -16.30 15.11 -18.88
N LYS A 310 -15.31 15.78 -19.51
CA LYS A 310 -14.14 16.30 -18.80
C LYS A 310 -14.54 17.33 -17.73
N GLU A 311 -15.43 18.26 -18.07
CA GLU A 311 -15.97 19.26 -17.11
C GLU A 311 -16.69 18.59 -15.92
N TYR A 312 -17.49 17.56 -16.20
CA TYR A 312 -18.19 16.82 -15.15
C TYR A 312 -17.22 16.09 -14.21
N ILE A 313 -16.22 15.38 -14.75
CA ILE A 313 -15.24 14.65 -13.94
C ILE A 313 -14.40 15.62 -13.13
N GLU A 314 -13.91 16.72 -13.72
CA GLU A 314 -13.14 17.74 -13.02
C GLU A 314 -13.90 18.33 -11.82
N SER A 315 -15.20 18.59 -12.00
CA SER A 315 -16.03 19.19 -10.95
C SER A 315 -16.39 18.22 -9.82
N ASN A 316 -16.65 16.94 -10.13
CA ASN A 316 -17.19 15.98 -9.17
C ASN A 316 -16.13 15.02 -8.59
N TYR A 317 -15.06 14.78 -9.36
CA TYR A 317 -13.99 13.82 -9.11
C TYR A 317 -12.62 14.40 -9.54
N PRO A 318 -12.15 15.51 -8.92
CA PRO A 318 -10.95 16.23 -9.37
C PRO A 318 -9.67 15.38 -9.37
N GLU A 319 -9.55 14.43 -8.44
CA GLU A 319 -8.45 13.47 -8.39
C GLU A 319 -8.47 12.50 -9.58
N VAL A 320 -9.64 11.97 -9.93
CA VAL A 320 -9.83 11.11 -11.11
C VAL A 320 -9.59 11.90 -12.40
N SER A 321 -10.00 13.18 -12.46
CA SER A 321 -9.66 14.07 -13.57
C SER A 321 -8.14 14.21 -13.73
N THR A 322 -7.43 14.43 -12.62
CA THR A 322 -5.96 14.51 -12.63
C THR A 322 -5.32 13.20 -13.09
N PHE A 323 -5.80 12.06 -12.62
CA PHE A 323 -5.35 10.73 -13.07
C PHE A 323 -5.52 10.56 -14.58
N LEU A 324 -6.71 10.83 -15.10
CA LEU A 324 -7.01 10.69 -16.54
C LEU A 324 -6.15 11.63 -17.39
N ASN A 325 -6.01 12.90 -16.98
CA ASN A 325 -5.23 13.89 -17.73
C ASN A 325 -3.74 13.53 -17.80
N ARG A 326 -3.16 13.00 -16.71
CA ARG A 326 -1.75 12.56 -16.70
C ARG A 326 -1.50 11.37 -17.61
N LEU A 327 -2.41 10.40 -17.65
CA LEU A 327 -2.33 9.27 -18.58
C LEU A 327 -2.58 9.69 -20.02
N GLU A 328 -3.60 10.53 -20.28
CA GLU A 328 -3.91 11.03 -21.63
C GLU A 328 -2.73 11.80 -22.24
N ALA A 329 -1.99 12.57 -21.43
CA ALA A 329 -0.82 13.34 -21.88
C ALA A 329 0.33 12.48 -22.42
N VAL A 330 0.35 11.18 -22.12
CA VAL A 330 1.36 10.23 -22.61
C VAL A 330 0.75 9.04 -23.37
N ALA A 331 -0.55 9.09 -23.66
CA ALA A 331 -1.22 8.12 -24.51
C ALA A 331 -1.01 8.50 -25.98
N ASP A 332 -0.46 7.56 -26.76
CA ASP A 332 -0.21 7.73 -28.20
C ASP A 332 -1.49 7.71 -29.05
#